data_AF-A0A662WCU3-F1
#
_entry.id   AF-A0A662WCU3-F1
#
_cell.length_a   1.000
_cell.length_b   1.000
_cell.length_c   1.000
_cell.angle_alpha   90.00
_cell.angle_beta   90.00
_cell.angle_gamma   90.00
#
_symmetry.space_group_name_H-M   'P 1'
#
loop_
_entity.id
_entity.type
_entity.pdbx_description
1 polymer ?
#
loop_
_entity_poly.entity_id
_entity_poly.type
_entity_poly.pdbx_seq_one_letter_code
_entity_poly.pdbx_strand_id
1 'polypeptide(L)'
;MIAWRSLSRSILVFTNVLFLLLGSVLVAIGGSCSLPASLPRSHGSNPSCYMTSLPALSEFSDGGVASAIIMCGSLIILIALLGCCGAQTESKLFLFPYAILVLVSVIAQLSLAGFLTHVHSSLVEVAKHDFDLSVLAPADQDTLRWINKRFKYVYY
;
A
#
# COMPACT_ATOMS: atom_id res chain seq x y z
N MET A 1 -35.49 -13.33 -4.41
CA MET A 1 -34.24 -13.78 -3.75
C MET A 1 -33.18 -14.32 -4.72
N ILE A 2 -33.53 -15.09 -5.76
CA ILE A 2 -32.56 -15.67 -6.73
C ILE A 2 -31.83 -14.59 -7.55
N ALA A 3 -32.55 -13.58 -8.06
CA ALA A 3 -31.95 -12.46 -8.79
C ALA A 3 -30.93 -11.65 -7.95
N TRP A 4 -31.19 -11.46 -6.65
CA TRP A 4 -30.29 -10.75 -5.74
C TRP A 4 -28.96 -11.48 -5.51
N ARG A 5 -29.01 -12.82 -5.43
CA ARG A 5 -27.81 -13.67 -5.31
C ARG A 5 -26.98 -13.71 -6.59
N SER A 6 -27.64 -13.63 -7.75
CA SER A 6 -26.95 -13.51 -9.05
C SER A 6 -26.28 -12.15 -9.18
N LEU A 7 -26.95 -11.08 -8.75
CA LEU A 7 -26.45 -9.71 -8.82
C LEU A 7 -25.26 -9.48 -7.88
N SER A 8 -25.30 -10.01 -6.64
CA SER A 8 -24.16 -9.90 -5.72
C SER A 8 -22.92 -10.64 -6.21
N ARG A 9 -23.08 -11.82 -6.82
CA ARG A 9 -21.98 -12.56 -7.45
C ARG A 9 -21.38 -11.78 -8.62
N SER A 10 -22.22 -11.20 -9.47
CA SER A 10 -21.79 -10.42 -10.63
C SER A 10 -20.95 -9.20 -10.21
N ILE A 11 -21.43 -8.44 -9.22
CA ILE A 11 -20.68 -7.28 -8.69
C ILE A 11 -19.34 -7.73 -8.10
N LEU A 12 -19.32 -8.82 -7.34
CA LEU A 12 -18.08 -9.30 -6.71
C LEU A 12 -17.05 -9.73 -7.76
N VAL A 13 -17.47 -10.40 -8.84
CA VAL A 13 -16.57 -10.75 -9.95
C VAL A 13 -16.07 -9.48 -10.65
N PHE A 14 -16.96 -8.56 -10.99
CA PHE A 14 -16.60 -7.33 -11.70
C PHE A 14 -15.58 -6.49 -10.90
N THR A 15 -15.85 -6.26 -9.62
CA THR A 15 -14.97 -5.49 -8.74
C THR A 15 -13.61 -6.17 -8.55
N ASN A 16 -13.58 -7.51 -8.40
CA ASN A 16 -12.31 -8.23 -8.26
C ASN A 16 -11.49 -8.24 -9.56
N VAL A 17 -12.12 -8.36 -10.73
CA VAL A 17 -11.42 -8.22 -12.02
C VAL A 17 -10.80 -6.83 -12.16
N LEU A 18 -11.54 -5.78 -11.77
CA LEU A 18 -11.03 -4.41 -11.79
C LEU A 18 -9.86 -4.24 -10.82
N PHE A 19 -9.92 -4.80 -9.63
CA PHE A 19 -8.78 -4.81 -8.69
C PHE A 19 -7.58 -5.60 -9.20
N LEU A 20 -7.79 -6.69 -9.93
CA LEU A 20 -6.70 -7.45 -10.55
C LEU A 20 -5.97 -6.62 -11.62
N LEU A 21 -6.73 -5.89 -12.44
CA LEU A 21 -6.16 -4.96 -13.43
C LEU A 21 -5.39 -3.83 -12.74
N LEU A 22 -5.97 -3.18 -11.73
CA LEU A 22 -5.28 -2.11 -10.99
C LEU A 22 -4.04 -2.63 -10.25
N GLY A 23 -4.12 -3.79 -9.59
CA GLY A 23 -3.00 -4.41 -8.90
C GLY A 23 -1.86 -4.78 -9.83
N SER A 24 -2.15 -5.31 -11.02
CA SER A 24 -1.13 -5.62 -12.04
C SER A 24 -0.46 -4.36 -12.59
N VAL A 25 -1.21 -3.27 -12.78
CA VAL A 25 -0.65 -1.95 -13.14
C VAL A 25 0.26 -1.43 -12.01
N LEU A 26 -0.16 -1.52 -10.75
CA LEU A 26 0.65 -1.13 -9.58
C LEU A 26 1.96 -1.91 -9.47
N VAL A 27 1.91 -3.23 -9.64
CA VAL A 27 3.12 -4.08 -9.62
C VAL A 27 4.02 -3.78 -10.81
N ALA A 28 3.46 -3.53 -12.01
CA ALA A 28 4.24 -3.17 -13.18
C ALA A 28 4.96 -1.82 -13.00
N ILE A 29 4.27 -0.83 -12.43
CA ILE A 29 4.84 0.48 -12.10
C ILE A 29 5.96 0.32 -11.07
N GLY A 30 5.71 -0.32 -9.93
CA GLY A 30 6.72 -0.50 -8.89
C GLY A 30 7.91 -1.34 -9.37
N GLY A 31 7.64 -2.43 -10.08
CA GLY A 31 8.65 -3.31 -10.65
C GLY A 31 9.49 -2.64 -11.73
N SER A 32 8.90 -1.74 -12.53
CA SER A 32 9.66 -0.94 -13.50
C SER A 32 10.62 0.05 -12.83
N CYS A 33 10.38 0.43 -11.57
CA CYS A 33 11.29 1.28 -10.79
C CYS A 33 12.25 0.53 -9.88
N SER A 34 12.05 -0.77 -9.60
CA SER A 34 12.97 -1.57 -8.78
C SER A 34 13.89 -2.51 -9.57
N LEU A 35 13.76 -2.61 -10.90
CA LEU A 35 14.58 -3.55 -11.68
C LEU A 35 15.97 -2.96 -11.94
N PRO A 36 17.07 -3.61 -11.49
CA PRO A 36 18.41 -3.19 -11.84
C PRO A 36 18.60 -3.29 -13.37
N ALA A 37 19.26 -2.30 -13.96
CA ALA A 37 19.51 -2.14 -15.39
C ALA A 37 20.36 -3.27 -16.05
N SER A 38 20.47 -4.45 -15.43
CA SER A 38 21.36 -5.55 -15.81
C SER A 38 20.66 -6.81 -16.33
N LEU A 39 19.34 -6.79 -16.55
CA LEU A 39 18.61 -7.88 -17.22
C LEU A 39 18.23 -7.48 -18.66
N PRO A 40 18.67 -8.22 -19.69
CA PRO A 40 18.24 -7.95 -21.07
C PRO A 40 16.78 -8.40 -21.22
N ARG A 41 15.85 -7.43 -21.32
CA ARG A 41 14.44 -7.72 -21.62
C ARG A 41 14.16 -7.44 -23.10
N SER A 42 13.87 -8.52 -23.83
CA SER A 42 13.77 -8.62 -25.29
C SER A 42 12.53 -7.97 -25.94
N HIS A 43 11.94 -6.91 -25.39
CA HIS A 43 10.85 -6.20 -26.08
C HIS A 43 10.92 -4.70 -25.78
N GLY A 44 11.19 -3.92 -26.83
CA GLY A 44 11.47 -2.48 -26.79
C GLY A 44 10.26 -1.63 -26.40
N SER A 45 10.08 -1.42 -25.10
CA SER A 45 9.29 -0.32 -24.55
C SER A 45 10.10 0.34 -23.44
N ASN A 46 10.48 1.60 -23.64
CA ASN A 46 11.27 2.42 -22.70
C ASN A 46 10.68 2.35 -21.28
N PRO A 47 11.49 2.05 -20.23
CA PRO A 47 11.03 2.18 -18.85
C PRO A 47 11.01 3.66 -18.49
N SER A 48 9.90 4.34 -18.77
CA SER A 48 9.66 5.66 -18.18
C SER A 48 9.14 5.46 -16.75
N CYS A 49 10.05 5.33 -15.78
CA CYS A 49 9.69 5.65 -14.39
C CYS A 49 9.28 7.12 -14.37
N TYR A 50 7.99 7.40 -14.38
CA TYR A 50 7.50 8.78 -14.26
C TYR A 50 7.91 9.41 -12.92
N MET A 51 8.30 8.61 -11.92
CA MET A 51 8.79 9.08 -10.61
C MET A 51 10.25 9.54 -10.60
N THR A 52 11.04 9.35 -11.67
CA THR A 52 12.44 9.82 -11.73
C THR A 52 12.59 11.23 -12.29
N SER A 53 11.50 11.99 -12.44
CA SER A 53 11.56 13.39 -12.87
C SER A 53 12.17 14.35 -11.82
N LEU A 54 12.39 13.89 -10.57
CA LEU A 54 13.17 14.62 -9.55
C LEU A 54 14.25 13.73 -8.92
N PRO A 55 15.53 14.15 -8.89
CA PRO A 55 16.64 13.37 -8.31
C PRO A 55 16.52 13.16 -6.79
N ALA A 56 15.69 13.95 -6.10
CA ALA A 56 15.38 13.73 -4.69
C ALA A 56 14.36 12.61 -4.45
N LEU A 57 13.54 12.24 -5.45
CA LEU A 57 12.58 11.13 -5.31
C LEU A 57 13.18 9.77 -5.69
N SER A 58 14.25 9.72 -6.49
CA SER A 58 14.87 8.46 -6.90
C SER A 58 15.48 7.69 -5.72
N GLU A 59 16.13 8.36 -4.77
CA GLU A 59 16.68 7.70 -3.57
C GLU A 59 15.59 7.18 -2.61
N PHE A 60 14.43 7.86 -2.54
CA PHE A 60 13.27 7.38 -1.77
C PHE A 60 12.56 6.21 -2.49
N SER A 61 12.56 6.23 -3.83
CA SER A 61 11.91 5.24 -4.69
C SER A 61 12.67 3.93 -4.72
N ASP A 62 14.01 3.98 -4.79
CA ASP A 62 14.88 2.82 -5.02
C ASP A 62 14.80 1.73 -3.93
N GLY A 63 14.36 2.07 -2.71
CA GLY A 63 14.31 1.11 -1.60
C GLY A 63 12.93 0.88 -1.00
N GLY A 64 12.31 1.93 -0.46
CA GLY A 64 11.14 1.80 0.42
C GLY A 64 9.80 1.97 -0.28
N VAL A 65 9.69 2.98 -1.14
CA VAL A 65 8.39 3.34 -1.75
C VAL A 65 8.03 2.35 -2.86
N ALA A 66 8.98 2.00 -3.74
CA ALA A 66 8.72 1.04 -4.81
C ALA A 66 8.41 -0.36 -4.26
N SER A 67 9.15 -0.83 -3.25
CA SER A 67 8.88 -2.11 -2.60
C SER A 67 7.51 -2.15 -1.89
N ALA A 68 7.10 -1.05 -1.23
CA ALA A 68 5.77 -0.93 -0.64
C ALA A 68 4.66 -0.95 -1.71
N ILE A 69 4.85 -0.30 -2.86
CA ILE A 69 3.91 -0.32 -3.99
C ILE A 69 3.79 -1.73 -4.57
N ILE A 70 4.90 -2.46 -4.75
CA ILE A 70 4.91 -3.85 -5.22
C ILE A 70 4.20 -4.76 -4.22
N MET A 71 4.48 -4.61 -2.92
CA MET A 71 3.84 -5.41 -1.87
C MET A 71 2.32 -5.13 -1.81
N CYS A 72 1.91 -3.87 -1.90
CA CYS A 72 0.50 -3.50 -1.94
C CYS A 72 -0.20 -4.06 -3.18
N GLY A 73 0.40 -3.90 -4.37
CA GLY A 73 -0.15 -4.41 -5.63
C GLY A 73 -0.28 -5.93 -5.65
N SER A 74 0.71 -6.65 -5.14
CA SER A 74 0.68 -8.13 -5.04
C SER A 74 -0.40 -8.62 -4.06
N LEU A 75 -0.61 -7.93 -2.93
CA LEU A 75 -1.71 -8.22 -2.00
C LEU A 75 -3.08 -8.00 -2.66
N ILE A 76 -3.25 -6.92 -3.42
CA ILE A 76 -4.49 -6.64 -4.17
C ILE A 76 -4.79 -7.76 -5.18
N ILE A 77 -3.77 -8.22 -5.92
CA ILE A 77 -3.91 -9.34 -6.88
C ILE A 77 -4.32 -10.62 -6.14
N LEU A 78 -3.71 -10.92 -4.99
CA LEU A 78 -4.05 -12.11 -4.19
C LEU A 78 -5.51 -12.06 -3.72
N ILE A 79 -5.97 -10.93 -3.19
CA ILE A 79 -7.37 -10.72 -2.77
C ILE A 79 -8.31 -10.88 -3.97
N ALA A 80 -7.96 -10.29 -5.12
CA ALA A 80 -8.75 -10.36 -6.35
C ALA A 80 -8.87 -11.79 -6.91
N LEU A 81 -7.78 -12.56 -6.91
CA LEU A 81 -7.77 -13.96 -7.32
C LEU A 81 -8.66 -14.81 -6.40
N LEU A 82 -8.55 -14.63 -5.08
CA LEU A 82 -9.42 -15.32 -4.12
C LEU A 82 -10.90 -14.93 -4.30
N GLY A 83 -11.18 -13.65 -4.60
CA GLY A 83 -12.54 -13.17 -4.86
C GLY A 83 -13.14 -13.71 -6.17
N CYS A 84 -12.38 -13.70 -7.27
CA CYS A 84 -12.81 -14.28 -8.55
C CYS A 84 -13.00 -15.80 -8.46
N CYS A 85 -12.04 -16.52 -7.88
CA CYS A 85 -12.13 -17.97 -7.67
C CYS A 85 -13.31 -18.31 -6.74
N GLY A 86 -13.43 -17.64 -5.59
CA GLY A 86 -14.50 -17.88 -4.63
C GLY A 86 -15.91 -17.64 -5.20
N ALA A 87 -16.05 -16.72 -6.15
CA ALA A 87 -17.31 -16.50 -6.84
C ALA A 87 -17.68 -17.60 -7.86
N GLN A 88 -16.68 -18.26 -8.47
CA GLN A 88 -16.89 -19.30 -9.48
C GLN A 88 -17.05 -20.71 -8.89
N THR A 89 -16.26 -21.10 -7.88
CA THR A 89 -16.27 -22.48 -7.36
C THR A 89 -17.38 -22.78 -6.33
N GLU A 90 -18.21 -21.79 -5.94
CA GLU A 90 -19.22 -21.87 -4.86
C GLU A 90 -18.72 -22.46 -3.53
N SER A 91 -17.40 -22.63 -3.40
CA SER A 91 -16.77 -23.27 -2.27
C SER A 91 -16.62 -22.26 -1.14
N LYS A 92 -17.34 -22.49 -0.04
CA LYS A 92 -17.32 -21.69 1.20
C LYS A 92 -15.90 -21.45 1.74
N LEU A 93 -14.97 -22.36 1.41
CA LEU A 93 -13.58 -22.35 1.85
C LEU A 93 -12.75 -21.20 1.25
N PHE A 94 -13.10 -20.67 0.07
CA PHE A 94 -12.38 -19.55 -0.57
C PHE A 94 -12.98 -18.18 -0.25
N LEU A 95 -14.26 -18.13 0.13
CA LEU A 95 -14.95 -16.87 0.46
C LEU A 95 -14.56 -16.33 1.85
N PHE A 96 -14.31 -17.24 2.81
CA PHE A 96 -13.90 -16.90 4.17
C PHE A 96 -12.52 -16.19 4.25
N PRO A 97 -11.44 -16.70 3.62
CA PRO A 97 -10.15 -16.00 3.61
C PRO A 97 -10.20 -14.67 2.86
N TYR A 98 -11.00 -14.57 1.79
CA TYR A 98 -11.25 -13.29 1.11
C TYR A 98 -11.83 -12.25 2.07
N ALA A 99 -12.90 -12.60 2.80
CA ALA A 99 -13.54 -11.69 3.74
C ALA A 99 -12.61 -11.29 4.91
N ILE A 100 -11.82 -12.24 5.43
CA ILE A 100 -10.83 -11.95 6.47
C ILE A 100 -9.75 -11.00 5.97
N LEU A 101 -9.19 -11.24 4.77
CA LEU A 101 -8.14 -10.38 4.22
C LEU A 101 -8.63 -8.95 3.99
N VAL A 102 -9.85 -8.79 3.48
CA VAL A 102 -10.47 -7.47 3.32
C VAL A 102 -10.70 -6.81 4.69
N LEU A 103 -11.23 -7.54 5.67
CA LEU A 103 -11.48 -7.01 7.01
C LEU A 103 -10.18 -6.56 7.70
N VAL A 104 -9.15 -7.40 7.67
CA VAL A 104 -7.82 -7.08 8.23
C VAL A 104 -7.23 -5.85 7.53
N SER A 105 -7.39 -5.75 6.20
CA SER A 105 -6.92 -4.58 5.44
C SER A 105 -7.63 -3.29 5.87
N VAL A 106 -8.94 -3.34 6.11
CA VAL A 106 -9.71 -2.18 6.60
C VAL A 106 -9.27 -1.80 8.02
N ILE A 107 -9.10 -2.77 8.92
CA ILE A 107 -8.62 -2.50 10.29
C ILE A 107 -7.22 -1.89 10.27
N ALA A 108 -6.33 -2.38 9.41
CA ALA A 108 -4.98 -1.83 9.23
C ALA A 108 -5.02 -0.38 8.72
N GLN A 109 -5.88 -0.08 7.73
CA GLN A 109 -6.06 1.28 7.21
C GLN A 109 -6.62 2.23 8.27
N LEU A 110 -7.60 1.80 9.07
CA LEU A 110 -8.17 2.61 10.15
C LEU A 110 -7.13 2.88 11.26
N SER A 111 -6.38 1.85 11.64
CA SER A 111 -5.29 1.97 12.62
C SER A 111 -4.21 2.94 12.14
N LEU A 112 -3.81 2.83 10.86
CA LEU A 112 -2.81 3.71 10.25
C LEU A 112 -3.32 5.15 10.14
N ALA A 113 -4.58 5.36 9.73
CA ALA A 113 -5.17 6.68 9.66
C ALA A 113 -5.24 7.35 11.03
N GLY A 114 -5.65 6.61 12.07
CA GLY A 114 -5.68 7.12 13.45
C GLY A 114 -4.28 7.46 13.99
N PHE A 115 -3.28 6.63 13.67
CA PHE A 115 -1.90 6.92 14.05
C PHE A 115 -1.36 8.17 13.35
N LEU A 116 -1.62 8.33 12.04
CA LEU A 116 -1.14 9.48 11.27
C LEU A 116 -1.78 10.79 11.71
N THR A 117 -3.07 10.82 12.05
CA THR A 117 -3.73 12.04 12.55
C THR A 117 -3.21 12.44 13.93
N HIS A 118 -2.91 11.45 14.78
CA HIS A 118 -2.29 11.67 16.07
C HIS A 118 -0.90 12.31 15.92
N VAL A 119 -0.02 11.69 15.11
CA VAL A 119 1.32 12.21 14.83
C VAL A 119 1.28 13.59 14.18
N HIS A 120 0.35 13.84 13.24
CA HIS A 120 0.18 15.14 12.62
C HIS A 120 -0.15 16.23 13.64
N SER A 121 -1.07 15.95 14.57
CA SER A 121 -1.45 16.91 15.62
C SER A 121 -0.27 17.24 16.53
N SER A 122 0.45 16.20 16.97
CA SER A 122 1.69 16.33 17.74
C SER A 122 2.77 17.15 17.00
N LEU A 123 2.94 16.90 15.70
CA LEU A 123 3.96 17.58 14.90
C LEU A 123 3.64 19.05 14.66
N VAL A 124 2.37 19.38 14.41
CA VAL A 124 1.90 20.77 14.26
C VAL A 124 2.12 21.54 15.56
N GLU A 125 1.91 20.92 16.72
CA GLU A 125 2.13 21.57 18.01
C GLU A 125 3.61 21.82 18.27
N VAL A 126 4.46 20.81 18.05
CA VAL A 126 5.92 20.93 18.16
C VAL A 126 6.48 21.97 17.18
N ALA A 127 5.94 22.06 15.97
CA ALA A 127 6.35 23.06 14.97
C ALA A 127 6.05 24.52 15.39
N LYS A 128 4.98 24.75 16.17
CA LYS A 128 4.68 26.09 16.71
C LYS A 128 5.63 26.50 17.83
N HIS A 129 6.23 25.52 18.50
CA HIS A 129 7.14 25.70 19.64
C HIS A 129 8.61 25.48 19.26
N ASP A 130 8.99 25.83 18.03
CA ASP A 130 10.38 25.74 17.52
C ASP A 130 11.01 24.35 17.69
N PHE A 131 10.21 23.32 17.42
CA PHE A 131 10.57 21.92 17.60
C PHE A 131 10.94 21.50 19.02
N ASP A 132 10.40 22.19 20.04
CA ASP A 132 10.56 21.77 21.44
C ASP A 132 9.65 20.58 21.78
N LEU A 133 10.23 19.39 21.90
CA LEU A 133 9.52 18.17 22.27
C LEU A 133 9.03 18.20 23.73
N SER A 134 9.56 19.08 24.59
CA SER A 134 9.20 19.13 26.01
C SER A 134 7.73 19.52 26.25
N VAL A 135 7.11 20.20 25.28
CA VAL A 135 5.70 20.60 25.28
C VAL A 135 4.75 19.40 25.14
N LEU A 136 5.25 18.27 24.64
CA LEU A 136 4.46 17.08 24.36
C LEU A 136 4.41 16.09 25.52
N ALA A 137 3.36 15.27 25.54
CA ALA A 137 3.25 14.14 26.46
C ALA A 137 4.41 13.15 26.23
N PRO A 138 4.91 12.47 27.28
CA PRO A 138 6.08 11.59 27.18
C PRO A 138 5.92 10.46 26.15
N ALA A 139 4.70 9.93 25.99
CA ALA A 139 4.40 8.91 24.98
C ALA A 139 4.57 9.43 23.53
N ASP A 140 4.20 10.68 23.29
CA ASP A 140 4.29 11.31 21.96
C ASP A 140 5.74 11.66 21.64
N GLN A 141 6.50 12.10 22.66
CA GLN A 141 7.94 12.34 22.53
C GLN A 141 8.67 11.09 22.08
N ASP A 142 8.39 9.94 22.70
CA ASP A 142 9.03 8.67 22.32
C ASP A 142 8.66 8.24 20.90
N THR A 143 7.40 8.45 20.50
CA THR A 143 6.94 8.19 19.13
C THR A 143 7.68 9.07 18.12
N LEU A 144 7.77 10.38 18.37
CA LEU A 144 8.49 11.33 17.50
C LEU A 144 10.00 11.06 17.46
N ARG A 145 10.63 10.71 18.59
CA ARG A 145 12.04 10.30 18.61
C ARG A 145 12.27 9.04 17.81
N TRP A 146 11.38 8.05 17.92
CA TRP A 146 11.47 6.82 17.15
C TRP A 146 11.34 7.09 15.65
N ILE A 147 10.37 7.92 15.24
CA ILE A 147 10.21 8.35 13.85
C ILE A 147 11.49 9.06 13.37
N ASN A 148 11.97 10.06 14.11
CA ASN A 148 13.18 10.80 13.76
C ASN A 148 14.42 9.89 13.64
N LYS A 149 14.57 8.90 14.53
CA LYS A 149 15.63 7.90 14.45
C LYS A 149 15.51 7.05 13.18
N ARG A 150 14.29 6.67 12.80
CA ARG A 150 14.05 5.89 11.58
C ARG A 150 14.31 6.71 10.32
N PHE A 151 13.94 7.98 10.31
CA PHE A 151 14.30 8.92 9.24
C PHE A 151 15.82 9.04 9.15
N LYS A 152 16.53 9.36 10.24
CA LYS A 152 17.99 9.45 10.24
C LYS A 152 18.66 8.20 9.69
N TYR A 153 18.25 7.00 10.11
CA TYR A 153 18.80 5.74 9.60
C TYR A 153 18.63 5.56 8.07
N VAL A 154 17.62 6.18 7.46
CA VAL A 154 17.37 6.08 6.02
C VAL A 154 18.09 7.17 5.23
N TYR A 155 18.29 8.37 5.81
CA TYR A 155 18.88 9.53 5.11
C TYR A 155 20.34 9.86 5.49
N TYR A 156 20.88 9.28 6.56
CA TYR A 156 22.23 9.52 7.10
C TYR A 156 22.93 8.19 7.44
#